data_AF-A0A9E0B8M9-F1
#
_entry.id   AF-A0A9E0B8M9-F1
#
_cell.length_a   1.000
_cell.length_b   1.000
_cell.length_c   1.000
_cell.angle_alpha   90.00
_cell.angle_beta   90.00
_cell.angle_gamma   90.00
#
_symmetry.space_group_name_H-M   'P 1'
#
loop_
_entity.id
_entity.type
_entity.pdbx_description
1 polymer ?
#
loop_
_entity_poly.entity_id
_entity_poly.type
_entity_poly.pdbx_seq_one_letter_code
_entity_poly.pdbx_strand_id
1 'polypeptide(L)'
;MLFKPHCLSRTTLSKEELVKDRKNCRKFGPCGVGEKAIYLNSFYFDRRYYIPLSNVKRIFKRVAMSKGGFTGKGLFATIPYLVVEYDNGEEKQCNFKFEENVDSLLAYIKQTHPYIRLHSEEAEKRLKQKERLKE
;
A
#
# COMPACT_ATOMS: atom_id res chain seq x y z
N MET A 1 15.62 9.01 17.15
CA MET A 1 14.78 7.88 16.65
C MET A 1 15.67 6.66 16.56
N LEU A 2 15.31 5.54 17.19
CA LEU A 2 16.20 4.38 17.29
C LEU A 2 16.51 3.71 15.94
N PHE A 3 15.64 3.86 14.91
CA PHE A 3 15.89 3.31 13.57
C PHE A 3 15.40 4.22 12.43
N LYS A 4 16.30 4.52 11.49
CA LYS A 4 16.01 5.20 10.20
C LYS A 4 15.26 4.23 9.27
N PRO A 5 14.16 4.63 8.61
CA PRO A 5 13.52 3.80 7.60
C PRO A 5 14.49 3.50 6.46
N HIS A 6 14.45 2.27 5.94
CA HIS A 6 15.24 1.86 4.78
C HIS A 6 14.47 2.19 3.50
N CYS A 7 15.13 2.80 2.52
CA CYS A 7 14.51 3.04 1.23
C CYS A 7 14.46 1.73 0.45
N LEU A 8 13.30 1.42 -0.14
CA LEU A 8 13.19 0.30 -1.06
C LEU A 8 13.39 0.72 -2.52
N SER A 9 13.15 1.99 -2.83
CA SER A 9 13.29 2.51 -4.20
C SER A 9 14.74 2.88 -4.53
N ARG A 10 15.03 2.97 -5.82
CA ARG A 10 16.31 3.44 -6.37
C ARG A 10 16.60 4.90 -6.02
N THR A 11 15.56 5.73 -5.87
CA THR A 11 15.70 7.13 -5.46
C THR A 11 15.43 7.29 -3.99
N THR A 12 16.20 8.13 -3.31
CA THR A 12 16.09 8.33 -1.86
C THR A 12 15.78 9.79 -1.54
N LEU A 13 15.10 10.03 -0.42
CA LEU A 13 14.94 11.36 0.14
C LEU A 13 16.25 11.77 0.82
N SER A 14 16.55 13.07 0.83
CA SER A 14 17.62 13.58 1.69
C SER A 14 17.31 13.27 3.17
N LYS A 15 18.34 13.33 4.02
CA LYS A 15 18.19 12.97 5.43
C LYS A 15 17.19 13.89 6.13
N GLU A 16 17.25 15.18 5.86
CA GLU A 16 16.40 16.23 6.43
C GLU A 16 14.95 16.05 5.97
N GLU A 17 14.73 15.82 4.68
CA GLU A 17 13.40 15.53 4.13
C GLU A 17 12.81 14.28 4.74
N LEU A 18 13.57 13.18 4.81
CA LEU A 18 13.09 11.92 5.36
C LEU A 18 12.67 12.05 6.83
N VAL A 19 13.44 12.79 7.63
CA VAL A 19 13.11 13.03 9.04
C VAL A 19 11.82 13.86 9.17
N LYS A 20 11.70 14.93 8.40
CA LYS A 20 10.51 15.80 8.42
C LYS A 20 9.27 15.05 7.92
N ASP A 21 9.37 14.39 6.78
CA ASP A 21 8.29 13.66 6.14
C ASP A 21 7.78 12.52 7.04
N ARG A 22 8.69 11.75 7.65
CA ARG A 22 8.31 10.67 8.57
C ARG A 22 7.66 11.19 9.84
N LYS A 23 8.17 12.30 10.38
CA LYS A 23 7.62 12.90 11.61
C LYS A 23 6.17 13.36 11.39
N ASN A 24 5.87 13.90 10.21
CA ASN A 24 4.57 14.46 9.87
C ASN A 24 3.66 13.49 9.09
N CYS A 25 4.10 12.27 8.81
CA CYS A 25 3.29 11.30 8.08
C CYS A 25 2.00 10.97 8.83
N ARG A 26 0.90 10.88 8.08
CA ARG A 26 -0.38 10.40 8.59
C ARG A 26 -0.30 8.88 8.74
N LYS A 27 -0.66 8.36 9.92
CA LYS A 27 -0.52 6.94 10.25
C LYS A 27 -1.81 6.16 9.90
N PHE A 28 -1.63 4.97 9.35
CA PHE A 28 -2.71 4.04 9.01
C PHE A 28 -2.27 2.63 9.39
N GLY A 29 -2.72 2.16 10.55
CA GLY A 29 -2.21 0.92 11.15
C GLY A 29 -0.66 0.90 11.17
N PRO A 30 -0.01 -0.14 10.63
CA PRO A 30 1.44 -0.28 10.65
C PRO A 30 2.17 0.56 9.58
N CYS A 31 1.42 1.20 8.68
CA CYS A 31 1.94 2.07 7.61
C CYS A 31 1.71 3.56 7.93
N GLY A 32 2.22 4.41 7.05
CA GLY A 32 1.92 5.84 7.06
C GLY A 32 2.19 6.50 5.71
N VAL A 33 1.58 7.64 5.47
CA VAL A 33 1.73 8.41 4.22
C VAL A 33 2.21 9.81 4.59
N GLY A 34 3.42 10.14 4.15
CA GLY A 34 3.97 11.49 4.22
C GLY A 34 3.53 12.34 3.03
N GLU A 35 4.12 13.53 2.93
CA GLU A 35 4.00 14.40 1.76
C GLU A 35 4.84 13.86 0.59
N LYS A 36 6.01 13.26 0.89
CA LYS A 36 6.97 12.80 -0.11
C LYS A 36 7.09 11.28 -0.23
N ALA A 37 6.80 10.52 0.83
CA ALA A 37 6.97 9.07 0.83
C ALA A 37 5.80 8.33 1.46
N ILE A 38 5.59 7.09 1.01
CA ILE A 38 4.82 6.09 1.75
C ILE A 38 5.76 5.28 2.65
N TYR A 39 5.35 5.08 3.89
CA TYR A 39 6.07 4.34 4.91
C TYR A 39 5.40 2.99 5.16
N LEU A 40 6.20 1.93 5.06
CA LEU A 40 5.75 0.55 5.03
C LEU A 40 6.36 -0.24 6.19
N ASN A 41 5.62 -1.21 6.72
CA ASN A 41 6.10 -2.07 7.80
C ASN A 41 6.94 -3.25 7.30
N SER A 42 7.70 -3.82 8.23
CA SER A 42 8.12 -5.22 8.17
C SER A 42 7.15 -6.08 8.97
N PHE A 43 7.42 -7.39 9.07
CA PHE A 43 6.61 -8.30 9.90
C PHE A 43 6.52 -7.86 11.37
N TYR A 44 7.56 -7.23 11.91
CA TYR A 44 7.67 -6.89 13.33
C TYR A 44 7.74 -5.39 13.63
N PHE A 45 8.04 -4.56 12.63
CA PHE A 45 8.29 -3.14 12.83
C PHE A 45 7.45 -2.28 11.89
N ASP A 46 6.63 -1.41 12.49
CA ASP A 46 5.91 -0.37 11.78
C ASP A 46 6.86 0.60 11.08
N ARG A 47 6.49 1.04 9.87
CA ARG A 47 7.19 2.11 9.14
C ARG A 47 8.72 1.92 9.10
N ARG A 48 9.16 0.67 8.87
CA ARG A 48 10.56 0.23 8.76
C ARG A 48 11.18 0.57 7.41
N TYR A 49 10.32 0.67 6.39
CA TYR A 49 10.68 0.96 5.01
C TYR A 49 10.01 2.25 4.53
N TYR A 50 10.53 2.83 3.46
CA TYR A 50 9.85 3.91 2.74
C TYR A 50 10.11 3.82 1.24
N ILE A 51 9.16 4.36 0.47
CA ILE A 51 9.23 4.52 -0.98
C ILE A 51 8.80 5.95 -1.30
N PRO A 52 9.57 6.75 -2.04
CA PRO A 52 9.12 8.06 -2.53
C PRO A 52 7.85 7.92 -3.38
N LEU A 53 6.85 8.76 -3.14
CA LEU A 53 5.57 8.72 -3.87
C LEU A 53 5.71 9.04 -5.36
N SER A 54 6.79 9.72 -5.76
CA SER A 54 7.20 9.93 -7.15
C SER A 54 7.50 8.63 -7.90
N ASN A 55 7.86 7.57 -7.17
CA ASN A 55 8.29 6.29 -7.72
C ASN A 55 7.22 5.21 -7.58
N VAL A 56 6.08 5.55 -6.98
CA VAL A 56 4.95 4.63 -6.82
C VAL A 56 4.07 4.66 -8.06
N LYS A 57 3.83 3.49 -8.64
CA LYS A 57 2.96 3.33 -9.80
C LYS A 57 1.53 2.94 -9.40
N ARG A 58 1.40 2.03 -8.43
CA ARG A 58 0.11 1.53 -7.93
C ARG A 58 0.17 1.30 -6.43
N ILE A 59 -0.95 1.54 -5.75
CA ILE A 59 -1.17 1.12 -4.37
C ILE A 59 -2.55 0.50 -4.30
N PHE A 60 -2.68 -0.77 -3.95
CA PHE A 60 -3.99 -1.42 -3.91
C PHE A 60 -4.14 -2.40 -2.75
N LYS A 61 -5.39 -2.64 -2.38
CA LYS A 61 -5.76 -3.67 -1.40
C LYS A 61 -5.77 -5.05 -2.05
N ARG A 62 -5.18 -6.03 -1.38
CA ARG A 62 -5.31 -7.46 -1.69
C ARG A 62 -5.78 -8.17 -0.42
N VAL A 63 -6.72 -9.10 -0.53
CA VAL A 63 -7.22 -9.86 0.62
C VAL A 63 -6.95 -11.33 0.38
N ALA A 64 -6.16 -11.96 1.24
CA ALA A 64 -6.06 -13.41 1.26
C ALA A 64 -7.19 -13.98 2.10
N MET A 65 -7.84 -15.03 1.61
CA MET A 65 -8.90 -15.74 2.32
C MET A 65 -8.41 -17.12 2.72
N SER A 66 -8.85 -17.60 3.87
CA SER A 66 -8.65 -18.99 4.28
C SER A 66 -9.36 -19.95 3.32
N LYS A 67 -9.00 -21.24 3.39
CA LYS A 67 -9.69 -22.31 2.65
C LYS A 67 -11.21 -22.29 2.89
N GLY A 68 -11.64 -21.98 4.13
CA GLY A 68 -13.05 -21.82 4.46
C GLY A 68 -13.70 -20.63 3.77
N GLY A 69 -12.98 -19.51 3.59
CA GLY A 69 -13.48 -18.38 2.82
C GLY A 69 -13.53 -18.60 1.31
N PHE A 70 -12.68 -19.46 0.77
CA PHE A 70 -12.74 -19.82 -0.65
C PHE A 70 -13.81 -20.87 -0.96
N THR A 71 -13.97 -21.87 -0.09
CA THR A 71 -14.82 -23.05 -0.36
C THR A 71 -16.18 -23.02 0.35
N GLY A 72 -16.38 -22.09 1.29
CA GLY A 72 -17.55 -22.07 2.19
C GLY A 72 -17.53 -23.18 3.26
N LYS A 73 -16.42 -23.94 3.37
CA LYS A 73 -16.28 -25.06 4.31
C LYS A 73 -15.06 -24.90 5.21
N GLY A 74 -15.29 -24.84 6.53
CA GLY A 74 -14.24 -24.70 7.55
C GLY A 74 -14.02 -23.23 7.99
N LEU A 75 -12.93 -22.98 8.74
CA LEU A 75 -12.67 -21.67 9.35
C LEU A 75 -12.55 -20.56 8.31
N PHE A 76 -13.38 -19.53 8.44
CA PHE A 76 -13.34 -18.31 7.62
C PHE A 76 -12.42 -17.28 8.27
N ALA A 77 -11.33 -16.92 7.60
CA ALA A 77 -10.43 -15.86 8.03
C ALA A 77 -9.91 -15.09 6.81
N THR A 78 -9.77 -13.78 6.96
CA THR A 78 -9.21 -12.90 5.94
C THR A 78 -7.98 -12.20 6.47
N ILE A 79 -6.99 -12.00 5.60
CA ILE A 79 -5.80 -11.21 5.91
C ILE A 79 -5.72 -10.11 4.85
N PRO A 80 -5.93 -8.84 5.22
CA PRO A 80 -5.79 -7.72 4.31
C PRO A 80 -4.33 -7.32 4.14
N TYR A 81 -3.96 -7.03 2.90
CA TYR A 81 -2.65 -6.56 2.48
C TYR A 81 -2.79 -5.24 1.74
N LEU A 82 -1.87 -4.32 2.00
CA LEU A 82 -1.55 -3.23 1.11
C LEU A 82 -0.41 -3.67 0.19
N VAL A 83 -0.60 -3.47 -1.10
CA VAL A 83 0.40 -3.76 -2.13
C VAL A 83 0.84 -2.45 -2.75
N VAL A 84 2.15 -2.18 -2.74
CA VAL A 84 2.75 -1.01 -3.38
C VAL A 84 3.63 -1.48 -4.52
N GLU A 85 3.28 -1.11 -5.76
CA GLU A 85 4.13 -1.27 -6.93
C GLU A 85 4.94 0.00 -7.15
N TYR A 86 6.25 -0.15 -7.30
CA TYR A 86 7.19 0.96 -7.42
C TYR A 86 8.33 0.67 -8.39
N ASP A 87 9.02 1.73 -8.79
CA ASP A 87 10.07 1.71 -9.80
C ASP A 87 9.63 0.88 -11.05
N ASN A 88 10.48 -0.03 -11.53
CA ASN A 88 10.24 -0.81 -12.75
C ASN A 88 9.67 -2.20 -12.44
N GLY A 89 8.59 -2.26 -11.66
CA GLY A 89 7.83 -3.50 -11.40
C GLY A 89 8.17 -4.20 -10.08
N GLU A 90 8.79 -3.51 -9.14
CA GLU A 90 9.00 -4.03 -7.79
C GLU A 90 7.70 -3.93 -6.97
N GLU A 91 7.46 -4.92 -6.11
CA GLU A 91 6.26 -4.98 -5.28
C GLU A 91 6.64 -5.11 -3.80
N LYS A 92 6.00 -4.31 -2.94
CA LYS A 92 6.06 -4.49 -1.49
C LYS A 92 4.66 -4.75 -0.94
N GLN A 93 4.50 -5.91 -0.30
CA GLN A 93 3.30 -6.27 0.44
C GLN A 93 3.45 -5.98 1.95
N CYS A 94 2.37 -5.45 2.52
CA CYS A 94 2.27 -5.05 3.92
C CYS A 94 0.96 -5.56 4.52
N ASN A 95 1.07 -6.37 5.57
CA ASN A 95 -0.09 -6.96 6.22
C ASN A 95 -0.72 -5.95 7.17
N PHE A 96 -2.05 -5.90 7.19
CA PHE A 96 -2.83 -5.11 8.12
C PHE A 96 -3.63 -6.04 9.02
N LYS A 97 -3.81 -5.62 10.29
CA LYS A 97 -4.72 -6.31 11.21
C LYS A 97 -6.18 -6.03 10.89
N PHE A 98 -6.46 -4.81 10.43
CA PHE A 98 -7.81 -4.30 10.19
C PHE A 98 -7.89 -3.78 8.75
N GLU A 99 -8.88 -4.25 8.01
CA GLU A 99 -9.07 -3.91 6.59
C GLU A 99 -9.40 -2.42 6.41
N GLU A 100 -10.10 -1.84 7.36
CA GLU A 100 -10.54 -0.44 7.37
C GLU A 100 -9.36 0.54 7.35
N ASN A 101 -8.21 0.14 7.89
CA ASN A 101 -6.99 0.92 7.83
C ASN A 101 -6.38 0.95 6.42
N VAL A 102 -6.51 -0.15 5.66
CA VAL A 102 -6.12 -0.21 4.24
C VAL A 102 -7.04 0.71 3.43
N ASP A 103 -8.35 0.61 3.67
CA ASP A 103 -9.34 1.42 2.97
C ASP A 103 -9.18 2.91 3.26
N SER A 104 -8.93 3.28 4.51
CA SER A 104 -8.64 4.66 4.92
C SER A 104 -7.36 5.21 4.28
N LEU A 105 -6.32 4.37 4.15
CA LEU A 105 -5.08 4.75 3.47
C LEU A 105 -5.34 4.99 1.97
N LEU A 106 -6.05 4.07 1.30
CA LEU A 106 -6.37 4.21 -0.12
C LEU A 106 -7.24 5.43 -0.39
N ALA A 107 -8.22 5.71 0.47
CA ALA A 107 -9.04 6.93 0.38
C ALA A 107 -8.18 8.20 0.51
N TYR A 108 -7.22 8.20 1.44
CA TYR A 108 -6.29 9.32 1.61
C TYR A 108 -5.36 9.50 0.39
N ILE A 109 -4.81 8.41 -0.17
CA ILE A 109 -4.00 8.46 -1.39
C ILE A 109 -4.83 8.98 -2.56
N LYS A 110 -6.09 8.54 -2.71
CA LYS A 110 -6.99 9.05 -3.75
C LYS A 110 -7.13 10.57 -3.73
N GLN A 111 -7.22 11.15 -2.53
CA GLN A 111 -7.37 12.58 -2.34
C GLN A 111 -6.07 13.36 -2.55
N THR A 112 -4.94 12.82 -2.09
CA THR A 112 -3.66 13.54 -2.04
C THR A 112 -2.74 13.27 -3.22
N HIS A 113 -2.86 12.09 -3.84
CA HIS A 113 -2.00 11.62 -4.93
C HIS A 113 -2.85 10.90 -6.00
N PRO A 114 -3.80 11.60 -6.65
CA PRO A 114 -4.79 11.00 -7.54
C PRO A 114 -4.19 10.35 -8.80
N TYR A 115 -2.92 10.64 -9.12
CA TYR A 115 -2.18 10.01 -10.22
C TYR A 115 -1.77 8.56 -9.91
N ILE A 116 -1.76 8.16 -8.63
CA ILE A 116 -1.45 6.79 -8.23
C ILE A 116 -2.68 5.90 -8.46
N ARG A 117 -2.51 4.81 -9.22
CA ARG A 117 -3.60 3.87 -9.48
C ARG A 117 -3.91 3.03 -8.25
N LEU A 118 -5.20 2.90 -7.92
CA LEU A 118 -5.67 2.23 -6.69
C LEU A 118 -6.17 0.79 -6.87
N HIS A 119 -6.03 0.27 -8.08
CA HIS A 119 -6.42 -1.08 -8.45
C HIS A 119 -5.22 -1.83 -9.04
N SER A 120 -5.21 -3.15 -8.86
CA SER A 120 -4.25 -4.00 -9.57
C SER A 120 -4.50 -3.93 -11.07
N GLU A 121 -3.49 -4.27 -11.88
CA GLU A 121 -3.63 -4.28 -13.33
C GLU A 121 -4.74 -5.24 -13.80
N GLU A 122 -4.87 -6.41 -13.17
CA GLU A 122 -5.94 -7.37 -13.47
C GLU A 122 -7.32 -6.85 -13.07
N ALA A 123 -7.42 -6.10 -11.97
CA ALA A 123 -8.68 -5.46 -11.58
C ALA A 123 -9.10 -4.40 -12.62
N GLU A 124 -8.17 -3.56 -13.09
CA GLU A 124 -8.45 -2.60 -14.15
C GLU A 124 -8.83 -3.27 -15.48
N LYS A 125 -8.13 -4.34 -15.89
CA LYS A 125 -8.47 -5.11 -17.09
C LYS A 125 -9.90 -5.67 -17.01
N ARG A 126 -10.27 -6.26 -15.87
CA ARG A 126 -11.61 -6.80 -15.65
C ARG A 126 -12.69 -5.72 -15.65
N LEU A 127 -12.42 -4.55 -15.08
CA LEU A 127 -13.37 -3.42 -15.09
C LEU A 127 -13.60 -2.92 -16.51
N LYS A 128 -12.52 -2.69 -17.28
CA LYS A 128 -12.61 -2.26 -18.69
C LYS A 128 -13.36 -3.27 -19.57
N GLN A 129 -13.12 -4.57 -19.36
CA GLN A 129 -13.84 -5.60 -20.11
C GLN A 129 -15.34 -5.60 -19.77
N LYS A 130 -15.69 -5.40 -18.49
CA LYS A 130 -17.10 -5.28 -18.07
C LYS A 130 -17.78 -4.04 -18.62
N GLU A 131 -17.06 -2.93 -18.77
CA GLU A 131 -17.60 -1.70 -19.40
C GLU A 131 -17.87 -1.93 -20.89
N ARG A 132 -16.91 -2.50 -21.62
CA ARG A 132 -17.06 -2.84 -23.06
C ARG A 132 -18.19 -3.83 -23.36
N LEU A 133 -18.55 -4.68 -22.41
CA LEU A 133 -19.65 -5.64 -22.55
C LEU A 133 -21.02 -5.04 -22.18
N LYS A 134 -21.03 -3.83 -21.61
CA LYS A 134 -22.26 -3.08 -21.29
C LYS A 134 -22.61 -2.05 -22.36
N GLU A 135 -21.66 -1.68 -23.20
CA GLU A 135 -21.82 -0.93 -24.46
C GLU A 135 -22.33 -1.86 -25.57
#